data_AF-A0A8T4K7F6-F1
#
_entry.id   AF-A0A8T4K7F6-F1
#
_cell.length_a   1.000
_cell.length_b   1.000
_cell.length_c   1.000
_cell.angle_alpha   90.00
_cell.angle_beta   90.00
_cell.angle_gamma   90.00
#
_symmetry.space_group_name_H-M   'P 1'
#
loop_
_entity.id
_entity.type
_entity.pdbx_description
1 polymer ?
#
loop_
_entity_poly.entity_id
_entity_poly.type
_entity_poly.pdbx_seq_one_letter_code
_entity_poly.pdbx_strand_id
1 'polypeptide(L)'
;MSELIHMHSIGNNLNDVKVEFKKELKLDTSGISIDGKQGEILNIPRWIAEILESEKHVEIQDVDMLVELKQAVEKEKMLGQFDLSTLQVQQQADPHFYIKMKSYMKRLPEKDYDKVESMLNTLLRTRQTKIIRLADSSKITAEISQKLSIEELEFYNNLHDNSSRFSKSIIGNKK
;
A
#
# COMPACT_ATOMS: atom_id res chain seq x y z
N MET A 1 -12.68 6.44 5.68
CA MET A 1 -11.75 5.81 4.71
C MET A 1 -12.33 6.10 3.34
N SER A 2 -11.54 6.57 2.37
CA SER A 2 -12.07 6.83 1.03
C SER A 2 -12.64 5.56 0.41
N GLU A 3 -13.76 5.67 -0.30
CA GLU A 3 -14.37 4.56 -1.05
C GLU A 3 -13.38 3.97 -2.06
N LEU A 4 -12.54 4.81 -2.67
CA LEU A 4 -11.50 4.38 -3.62
C LEU A 4 -10.50 3.43 -2.96
N ILE A 5 -9.95 3.85 -1.81
CA ILE A 5 -8.98 3.05 -1.04
C ILE A 5 -9.61 1.74 -0.59
N HIS A 6 -10.89 1.78 -0.20
CA HIS A 6 -11.64 0.59 0.20
C HIS A 6 -11.78 -0.40 -0.96
N MET A 7 -12.18 0.06 -2.15
CA MET A 7 -12.28 -0.78 -3.35
C MET A 7 -10.94 -1.43 -3.71
N HIS A 8 -9.85 -0.67 -3.69
CA HIS A 8 -8.52 -1.23 -3.96
C HIS A 8 -8.07 -2.24 -2.90
N SER A 9 -8.43 -2.01 -1.62
CA SER A 9 -8.15 -2.97 -0.55
C SER A 9 -8.91 -4.29 -0.75
N ILE A 10 -10.17 -4.22 -1.18
CA ILE A 10 -10.96 -5.41 -1.56
C ILE A 10 -10.29 -6.12 -2.73
N GLY A 11 -9.94 -5.39 -3.79
CA GLY A 11 -9.24 -5.97 -4.95
C GLY A 11 -7.95 -6.70 -4.57
N ASN A 12 -7.14 -6.11 -3.69
CA ASN A 12 -5.93 -6.75 -3.18
C ASN A 12 -6.21 -8.06 -2.41
N ASN A 13 -7.33 -8.12 -1.67
CA ASN A 13 -7.73 -9.31 -0.91
C ASN A 13 -8.30 -10.43 -1.77
N LEU A 14 -8.82 -10.10 -2.96
CA LEU A 14 -9.32 -11.07 -3.93
C LEU A 14 -8.21 -11.69 -4.78
N ASN A 15 -7.04 -11.04 -4.86
CA ASN A 15 -5.89 -11.58 -5.59
C ASN A 15 -5.35 -12.83 -4.91
N ASP A 16 -4.91 -13.78 -5.73
CA ASP A 16 -4.26 -14.99 -5.24
C ASP A 16 -2.87 -14.70 -4.68
N VAL A 17 -2.54 -15.43 -3.62
CA VAL A 17 -1.24 -15.43 -2.97
C VAL A 17 -0.71 -16.84 -2.86
N LYS A 18 0.61 -16.98 -2.97
CA LYS A 18 1.29 -18.24 -2.71
C LYS A 18 1.25 -18.53 -1.22
N VAL A 19 0.78 -19.70 -0.87
CA VAL A 19 0.79 -20.18 0.52
C VAL A 19 1.44 -21.54 0.58
N GLU A 20 2.23 -21.77 1.63
CA GLU A 20 2.75 -23.09 1.96
C GLU A 20 1.88 -23.72 3.04
N PHE A 21 1.35 -24.91 2.78
CA PHE A 21 0.52 -25.64 3.73
C PHE A 21 1.39 -26.27 4.82
N LYS A 22 1.16 -25.89 6.08
CA LYS A 22 1.85 -26.48 7.23
C LYS A 22 1.19 -27.76 7.73
N LYS A 23 -0.07 -27.99 7.34
CA LYS A 23 -0.87 -29.18 7.66
C LYS A 23 -1.73 -29.54 6.46
N GLU A 24 -2.09 -30.81 6.35
CA GLU A 24 -3.11 -31.24 5.40
C GLU A 24 -4.44 -30.55 5.72
N LEU A 25 -5.06 -29.96 4.70
CA LEU A 25 -6.33 -29.25 4.81
C LEU A 25 -7.18 -29.53 3.57
N LYS A 26 -8.41 -29.96 3.82
CA LYS A 26 -9.43 -30.08 2.79
C LYS A 26 -10.65 -29.24 3.18
N LEU A 27 -10.97 -28.26 2.35
CA LEU A 27 -12.06 -27.32 2.57
C LEU A 27 -12.85 -27.18 1.27
N ASP A 28 -14.15 -27.43 1.34
CA ASP A 28 -15.07 -27.23 0.23
C ASP A 28 -16.27 -26.44 0.74
N THR A 29 -16.29 -25.14 0.45
CA THR A 29 -17.37 -24.25 0.88
C THR A 29 -17.69 -23.23 -0.20
N SER A 30 -18.97 -23.03 -0.49
CA SER A 30 -19.47 -21.94 -1.35
C SER A 30 -18.76 -21.79 -2.69
N GLY A 31 -18.42 -22.92 -3.35
CA GLY A 31 -17.74 -22.94 -4.65
C GLY A 31 -16.22 -22.78 -4.59
N ILE A 32 -15.63 -22.76 -3.40
CA ILE A 32 -14.19 -22.73 -3.17
C ILE A 32 -13.76 -24.08 -2.61
N SER A 33 -12.99 -24.82 -3.42
CA SER A 33 -12.40 -26.10 -3.04
C SER A 33 -10.88 -25.94 -2.89
N ILE A 34 -10.38 -26.15 -1.68
CA ILE A 34 -8.96 -26.14 -1.33
C ILE A 34 -8.62 -27.53 -0.82
N ASP A 35 -7.71 -28.20 -1.50
CA ASP A 35 -7.15 -29.50 -1.10
C ASP A 35 -5.63 -29.33 -1.10
N GLY A 36 -5.07 -29.04 0.07
CA GLY A 36 -3.66 -28.74 0.25
C GLY A 36 -3.00 -29.76 1.17
N LYS A 37 -1.92 -30.38 0.69
CA LYS A 37 -1.11 -31.32 1.47
C LYS A 37 -0.01 -30.59 2.22
N GLN A 38 0.47 -31.17 3.31
CA GLN A 38 1.59 -30.59 4.05
C GLN A 38 2.84 -30.43 3.15
N GLY A 39 3.41 -29.23 3.15
CA GLY A 39 4.55 -28.82 2.33
C GLY A 39 4.19 -28.40 0.90
N GLU A 40 2.92 -28.52 0.50
CA GLU A 40 2.46 -28.08 -0.82
C GLU A 40 2.35 -26.56 -0.89
N ILE A 41 2.66 -25.99 -2.06
CA ILE A 41 2.48 -24.57 -2.34
C ILE A 41 1.34 -24.42 -3.33
N LEU A 42 0.28 -23.74 -2.91
CA LEU A 42 -0.85 -23.41 -3.79
C LEU A 42 -1.05 -21.89 -3.84
N ASN A 43 -1.71 -21.45 -4.90
CA ASN A 43 -2.23 -20.10 -5.01
C ASN A 43 -3.68 -20.12 -4.53
N ILE A 44 -4.00 -19.33 -3.50
CA ILE A 44 -5.38 -19.16 -3.02
C ILE A 44 -5.66 -17.67 -2.81
N PRO A 45 -6.93 -17.25 -2.84
CA PRO A 45 -7.29 -15.87 -2.56
C PRO A 45 -6.74 -15.39 -1.22
N ARG A 46 -6.14 -14.20 -1.19
CA ARG A 46 -5.49 -13.62 0.00
C ARG A 46 -6.39 -13.63 1.24
N TRP A 47 -7.66 -13.29 1.10
CA TRP A 47 -8.58 -13.27 2.24
C TRP A 47 -8.73 -14.65 2.92
N ILE A 48 -8.63 -15.74 2.15
CA ILE A 48 -8.64 -17.11 2.70
C ILE A 48 -7.30 -17.40 3.36
N ALA A 49 -6.21 -17.05 2.67
CA ALA A 49 -4.87 -17.24 3.17
C ALA A 49 -4.67 -16.57 4.54
N GLU A 50 -5.15 -15.33 4.72
CA GLU A 50 -5.07 -14.58 5.98
C GLU A 50 -5.79 -15.31 7.13
N ILE A 51 -6.95 -15.94 6.87
CA ILE A 51 -7.70 -16.72 7.87
C ILE A 51 -6.97 -18.04 8.20
N LEU A 52 -6.48 -18.75 7.17
CA LEU A 52 -5.78 -20.01 7.38
C LEU A 52 -4.44 -19.82 8.11
N GLU A 53 -3.76 -18.70 7.88
CA GLU A 53 -2.51 -18.36 8.53
C GLU A 53 -2.71 -17.97 10.00
N SER A 54 -3.78 -17.23 10.34
CA SER A 54 -4.09 -16.93 11.75
C SER A 54 -4.33 -18.18 12.58
N GLU A 55 -4.86 -19.24 11.95
CA GLU A 55 -5.08 -20.56 12.54
C GLU A 55 -3.87 -21.51 12.37
N LYS A 56 -2.74 -21.01 11.83
CA LYS A 56 -1.47 -21.75 11.65
C LYS A 56 -1.60 -22.99 10.75
N HIS A 57 -2.50 -22.94 9.76
CA HIS A 57 -2.64 -23.99 8.73
C HIS A 57 -1.75 -23.74 7.52
N VAL A 58 -1.49 -22.47 7.19
CA VAL A 58 -0.65 -22.07 6.06
C VAL A 58 0.34 -20.98 6.49
N GLU A 59 1.37 -20.78 5.68
CA GLU A 59 2.29 -19.64 5.74
C GLU A 59 2.20 -18.89 4.41
N ILE A 60 1.91 -17.58 4.44
CA ILE A 60 1.81 -16.76 3.24
C ILE A 60 3.21 -16.39 2.76
N GLN A 61 3.53 -16.77 1.52
CA GLN A 61 4.79 -16.43 0.85
C GLN A 61 4.69 -15.05 0.18
N ASP A 62 4.58 -14.01 1.00
CA ASP A 62 4.52 -12.63 0.55
C ASP A 62 5.91 -11.97 0.45
N VAL A 63 5.94 -10.82 -0.23
CA VAL A 63 7.12 -9.95 -0.24
C VAL A 63 7.40 -9.43 1.17
N ASP A 64 8.67 -9.42 1.56
CA ASP A 64 9.09 -8.76 2.80
C ASP A 64 9.01 -7.24 2.66
N MET A 65 7.83 -6.70 2.96
CA MET A 65 7.54 -5.27 2.86
C MET A 65 8.40 -4.42 3.80
N LEU A 66 9.04 -5.01 4.83
CA LEU A 66 9.99 -4.28 5.66
C LEU A 66 11.22 -3.82 4.87
N VAL A 67 11.72 -4.65 3.96
CA VAL A 67 12.86 -4.30 3.09
C VAL A 67 12.46 -3.18 2.15
N GLU A 68 11.29 -3.30 1.53
CA GLU A 68 10.76 -2.28 0.61
C GLU A 68 10.55 -0.93 1.31
N LEU A 69 10.02 -0.95 2.54
CA LEU A 69 9.86 0.26 3.35
C LEU A 69 11.19 0.92 3.70
N LYS A 70 12.21 0.14 4.09
CA LYS A 70 13.56 0.69 4.34
C LYS A 70 14.12 1.37 3.10
N GLN A 71 14.00 0.73 1.94
CA GLN A 71 14.47 1.32 0.68
C GLN A 71 13.71 2.59 0.31
N ALA A 72 12.38 2.60 0.49
CA ALA A 72 11.56 3.77 0.23
C ALA A 72 11.96 4.95 1.13
N VAL A 73 12.16 4.71 2.43
CA VAL A 73 12.62 5.74 3.38
C VAL A 73 13.98 6.32 2.98
N GLU A 74 14.95 5.49 2.65
CA GLU A 74 16.29 5.96 2.28
C GLU A 74 16.28 6.72 0.95
N LYS A 75 15.58 6.22 -0.07
CA LYS A 75 15.42 6.92 -1.35
C LYS A 75 14.73 8.27 -1.16
N GLU A 76 13.70 8.34 -0.33
CA GLU A 76 12.95 9.58 -0.09
C GLU A 76 13.81 10.66 0.59
N LYS A 77 14.70 10.26 1.52
CA LYS A 77 15.64 11.16 2.20
C LYS A 77 16.70 11.76 1.26
N MET A 78 17.10 11.00 0.23
CA MET A 78 18.11 11.45 -0.73
C MET A 78 17.57 12.47 -1.73
N LEU A 79 16.24 12.54 -1.89
CA LEU A 79 15.59 13.44 -2.84
C LEU A 79 15.29 14.80 -2.23
N GLY A 80 15.29 15.81 -3.11
CA GLY A 80 14.95 17.17 -2.76
C GLY A 80 13.50 17.33 -2.26
N GLN A 81 13.20 18.54 -1.80
CA GLN A 81 11.91 18.88 -1.21
C GLN A 81 10.75 18.96 -2.22
N PHE A 82 11.07 18.98 -3.52
CA PHE A 82 10.11 19.03 -4.62
C PHE A 82 10.15 17.75 -5.47
N ASP A 83 10.83 16.71 -4.98
CA ASP A 83 10.98 15.43 -5.69
C ASP A 83 10.51 14.29 -4.80
N LEU A 84 9.74 13.38 -5.38
CA LEU A 84 9.26 12.17 -4.73
C LEU A 84 9.99 10.95 -5.27
N SER A 85 10.28 9.99 -4.40
CA SER A 85 10.75 8.69 -4.85
C SER A 85 9.56 7.88 -5.38
N THR A 86 9.79 7.00 -6.35
CA THR A 86 8.80 6.00 -6.73
C THR A 86 8.70 4.96 -5.62
N LEU A 87 7.50 4.75 -5.09
CA LEU A 87 7.23 3.63 -4.18
C LEU A 87 7.30 2.33 -4.99
N GLN A 88 8.19 1.43 -4.57
CA GLN A 88 8.48 0.20 -5.27
C GLN A 88 8.22 -1.02 -4.39
N VAL A 89 7.82 -2.11 -5.03
CA VAL A 89 7.77 -3.46 -4.46
C VAL A 89 8.42 -4.37 -5.49
N GLN A 90 9.41 -5.17 -5.09
CA GLN A 90 10.18 -6.02 -6.01
C GLN A 90 10.76 -5.23 -7.20
N GLN A 91 11.26 -4.03 -6.92
CA GLN A 91 11.89 -3.12 -7.89
C GLN A 91 10.94 -2.54 -8.97
N GLN A 92 9.63 -2.77 -8.86
CA GLN A 92 8.62 -2.21 -9.76
C GLN A 92 7.78 -1.17 -9.04
N ALA A 93 7.33 -0.14 -9.78
CA ALA A 93 6.43 0.87 -9.23
C ALA A 93 5.13 0.22 -8.75
N ASP A 94 4.71 0.53 -7.52
CA ASP A 94 3.56 -0.12 -6.91
C ASP A 94 2.60 0.92 -6.31
N PRO A 95 1.46 1.19 -6.96
CA PRO A 95 0.47 2.14 -6.44
C PRO A 95 -0.26 1.62 -5.19
N HIS A 96 -0.16 0.32 -4.88
CA HIS A 96 -0.79 -0.34 -3.73
C HIS A 96 0.19 -0.55 -2.57
N PHE A 97 1.34 0.14 -2.56
CA PHE A 97 2.37 0.03 -1.53
C PHE A 97 1.80 0.07 -0.11
N TYR A 98 0.97 1.05 0.23
CA TYR A 98 0.40 1.19 1.58
C TYR A 98 -0.65 0.13 1.93
N ILE A 99 -1.44 -0.34 0.94
CA ILE A 99 -2.34 -1.49 1.12
C ILE A 99 -1.53 -2.74 1.47
N LYS A 100 -0.45 -3.01 0.73
CA LYS A 100 0.43 -4.15 0.98
C LYS A 100 1.15 -4.04 2.32
N MET A 101 1.63 -2.84 2.68
CA MET A 101 2.19 -2.56 4.01
C MET A 101 1.19 -2.89 5.13
N LYS A 102 -0.07 -2.49 4.97
CA LYS A 102 -1.11 -2.75 5.97
C LYS A 102 -1.42 -4.24 6.11
N SER A 103 -1.53 -4.98 4.99
CA SER A 103 -1.72 -6.44 5.03
C SER A 103 -0.52 -7.14 5.69
N TYR A 104 0.71 -6.73 5.35
CA TYR A 104 1.93 -7.22 5.98
C TYR A 104 1.96 -6.97 7.49
N MET A 105 1.69 -5.73 7.92
CA MET A 105 1.74 -5.35 9.33
C MET A 105 0.74 -6.13 10.20
N LYS A 106 -0.46 -6.45 9.70
CA LYS A 106 -1.46 -7.23 10.45
C LYS A 106 -0.96 -8.60 10.92
N ARG A 107 0.03 -9.16 10.24
CA ARG A 107 0.59 -10.49 10.52
C ARG A 107 1.81 -10.46 11.43
N LEU A 108 2.31 -9.27 11.75
CA LEU A 108 3.51 -9.14 12.58
C LEU A 108 3.18 -9.33 14.06
N PRO A 109 4.12 -9.89 14.85
CA PRO A 109 4.09 -9.75 16.30
C PRO A 109 4.10 -8.28 16.71
N GLU A 110 3.44 -7.93 17.82
CA GLU A 110 3.28 -6.55 18.32
C GLU A 110 4.61 -5.75 18.34
N LYS A 111 5.68 -6.36 18.87
CA LYS A 111 7.01 -5.73 18.93
C LYS A 111 7.56 -5.31 17.55
N ASP A 112 7.28 -6.10 16.52
CA ASP A 112 7.76 -5.80 15.17
C ASP A 112 6.78 -4.88 14.43
N TYR A 113 5.48 -5.00 14.71
CA TYR A 113 4.47 -4.04 14.29
C TYR A 113 4.87 -2.61 14.66
N ASP A 114 5.19 -2.34 15.93
CA ASP A 114 5.53 -0.99 16.41
C ASP A 114 6.74 -0.39 15.69
N LYS A 115 7.75 -1.22 15.41
CA LYS A 115 8.94 -0.78 14.67
C LYS A 115 8.61 -0.43 13.24
N VAL A 116 7.82 -1.27 12.56
CA VAL A 116 7.41 -1.03 11.16
C VAL A 116 6.52 0.21 11.09
N GLU A 117 5.60 0.38 12.05
CA GLU A 117 4.73 1.55 12.14
C GLU A 117 5.51 2.85 12.31
N SER A 118 6.50 2.87 13.21
CA SER A 118 7.36 4.04 13.41
C SER A 118 8.12 4.45 12.14
N MET A 119 8.63 3.46 11.39
CA MET A 119 9.31 3.72 10.12
C MET A 119 8.34 4.16 9.02
N LEU A 120 7.15 3.55 8.96
CA LEU A 120 6.09 3.93 8.03
C LEU A 120 5.64 5.37 8.27
N ASN A 121 5.48 5.77 9.54
CA ASN A 121 5.18 7.13 9.93
C ASN A 121 6.26 8.13 9.50
N THR A 122 7.53 7.71 9.50
CA THR A 122 8.65 8.52 9.00
C THR A 122 8.54 8.76 7.49
N LEU A 123 8.28 7.71 6.72
CA LEU A 123 8.04 7.82 5.27
C LEU A 123 6.84 8.73 4.99
N LEU A 124 5.72 8.48 5.66
CA LEU A 124 4.47 9.21 5.49
C LEU A 124 4.65 10.71 5.74
N ARG A 125 5.26 11.10 6.86
CA ARG A 125 5.48 12.52 7.19
C ARG A 125 6.36 13.23 6.16
N THR A 126 7.42 12.54 5.71
CA THR A 126 8.36 13.07 4.71
C THR A 126 7.63 13.30 3.39
N ARG A 127 6.93 12.28 2.89
CA ARG A 127 6.20 12.35 1.62
C ARG A 127 5.03 13.32 1.67
N GLN A 128 4.27 13.35 2.76
CA GLN A 128 3.15 14.29 2.94
C GLN A 128 3.61 15.74 2.80
N THR A 129 4.75 16.11 3.42
CA THR A 129 5.30 17.47 3.31
C THR A 129 5.66 17.83 1.86
N LYS A 130 6.25 16.90 1.12
CA LYS A 130 6.62 17.09 -0.28
C LYS A 130 5.40 17.15 -1.20
N ILE A 131 4.44 16.26 -1.01
CA ILE A 131 3.16 16.26 -1.72
C ILE A 131 2.44 17.59 -1.54
N ILE A 132 2.44 18.15 -0.32
CA ILE A 132 1.84 19.46 -0.06
C ILE A 132 2.43 20.53 -0.97
N ARG A 133 3.76 20.63 -1.00
CA ARG A 133 4.47 21.61 -1.83
C ARG A 133 4.24 21.40 -3.32
N LEU A 134 4.16 20.15 -3.77
CA LEU A 134 3.93 19.82 -5.17
C LEU A 134 2.50 20.11 -5.63
N ALA A 135 1.51 19.84 -4.79
CA ALA A 135 0.11 20.11 -5.09
C ALA A 135 -0.20 21.61 -5.09
N ASP A 136 0.47 22.39 -4.25
CA ASP A 136 0.38 23.85 -4.26
C ASP A 136 1.03 24.48 -5.51
N SER A 137 2.09 23.88 -6.03
CA SER A 137 2.84 24.44 -7.17
C SER A 137 2.25 24.10 -8.54
N SER A 138 1.61 22.94 -8.69
CA SER A 138 1.16 22.46 -10.00
C SER A 138 -0.03 21.50 -9.90
N LYS A 139 -0.76 21.37 -11.00
CA LYS A 139 -1.71 20.26 -11.18
C LYS A 139 -0.92 18.98 -11.40
N ILE A 140 -1.52 17.85 -11.02
CA ILE A 140 -0.89 16.54 -11.20
C ILE A 140 -0.45 16.29 -12.65
N THR A 141 0.80 15.86 -12.80
CA THR A 141 1.39 15.44 -14.06
C THR A 141 1.48 13.92 -14.13
N ALA A 142 1.66 13.35 -15.32
CA ALA A 142 1.87 11.91 -15.49
C ALA A 142 3.09 11.41 -14.69
N GLU A 143 4.16 12.19 -14.66
CA GLU A 143 5.39 11.86 -13.92
C GLU A 143 5.15 11.81 -12.40
N ILE A 144 4.44 12.80 -11.84
CA ILE A 144 4.10 12.81 -10.41
C ILE A 144 3.16 11.65 -10.09
N SER A 145 2.12 11.44 -10.92
CA SER A 145 1.13 10.39 -10.71
C SER A 145 1.75 8.99 -10.62
N GLN A 146 2.80 8.71 -11.39
CA GLN A 146 3.48 7.41 -11.36
C GLN A 146 4.31 7.15 -10.10
N LYS A 147 4.61 8.20 -9.31
CA LYS A 147 5.40 8.13 -8.08
C LYS A 147 4.54 8.03 -6.81
N LEU A 148 3.22 8.21 -6.94
CA LEU A 148 2.27 8.24 -5.84
C LEU A 148 1.58 6.87 -5.68
N SER A 149 1.34 6.50 -4.43
CA SER A 149 0.33 5.48 -4.11
C SER A 149 -1.09 5.98 -4.40
N ILE A 150 -2.08 5.07 -4.40
CA ILE A 150 -3.48 5.45 -4.57
C ILE A 150 -3.95 6.43 -3.48
N GLU A 151 -3.48 6.26 -2.24
CA GLU A 151 -3.86 7.10 -1.10
C GLU A 151 -3.29 8.51 -1.27
N GLU A 152 -2.04 8.60 -1.72
CA GLU A 152 -1.36 9.86 -1.94
C GLU A 152 -1.88 10.59 -3.18
N LEU A 153 -2.29 9.85 -4.21
CA LEU A 153 -2.91 10.41 -5.41
C LEU A 153 -4.22 11.13 -5.07
N GLU A 154 -5.06 10.50 -4.26
CA GLU A 154 -6.28 11.14 -3.75
C GLU A 154 -5.96 12.37 -2.88
N PHE A 155 -4.99 12.23 -1.96
CA PHE A 155 -4.56 13.34 -1.10
C PHE A 155 -4.05 14.54 -1.91
N TYR A 156 -3.22 14.28 -2.93
CA TYR A 156 -2.68 15.31 -3.84
C TYR A 156 -3.79 16.06 -4.55
N ASN A 157 -4.73 15.35 -5.17
CA ASN A 157 -5.82 15.96 -5.94
C ASN A 157 -6.71 16.83 -5.03
N ASN A 158 -7.08 16.31 -3.86
CA ASN A 158 -7.88 17.04 -2.89
C ASN A 158 -7.18 18.33 -2.44
N LEU A 159 -5.87 18.27 -2.20
CA LEU A 159 -5.10 19.44 -1.79
C LEU A 159 -4.99 20.48 -2.91
N HIS A 160 -4.68 20.05 -4.13
CA HIS A 160 -4.60 20.94 -5.29
C HIS A 160 -5.94 21.65 -5.54
N ASP A 161 -7.05 20.92 -5.50
CA ASP A 161 -8.38 21.48 -5.69
C ASP A 161 -8.77 22.46 -4.58
N ASN A 162 -8.40 22.16 -3.32
CA ASN A 162 -8.59 23.07 -2.19
C ASN A 162 -7.77 24.35 -2.35
N SER A 163 -6.48 24.22 -2.68
CA SER A 163 -5.55 25.34 -2.88
C SER A 163 -6.00 26.22 -4.06
N SER A 164 -6.41 25.61 -5.17
CA SER A 164 -6.96 26.31 -6.34
C SER A 164 -8.25 27.07 -6.02
N ARG A 165 -9.18 26.44 -5.28
CA ARG A 165 -10.44 27.10 -4.87
C ARG A 165 -10.19 28.28 -3.93
N PHE A 166 -9.28 28.12 -2.97
CA PHE A 166 -8.88 29.22 -2.09
C PHE A 166 -8.25 30.38 -2.86
N SER A 167 -7.30 30.09 -3.76
CA SER A 167 -6.67 31.13 -4.57
C SER A 167 -7.69 31.89 -5.43
N LYS A 168 -8.63 31.17 -6.06
CA LYS A 168 -9.72 31.78 -6.85
C LYS A 168 -10.68 32.62 -6.01
N SER A 169 -10.93 32.28 -4.75
CA SER A 169 -11.81 33.07 -3.89
C SER A 169 -11.19 34.41 -3.49
N ILE A 170 -9.85 34.49 -3.43
CA ILE A 170 -9.12 35.73 -3.12
C ILE A 170 -8.89 36.59 -4.37
N ILE A 171 -8.42 35.98 -5.47
CA ILE A 171 -7.99 36.70 -6.68
C ILE A 171 -9.19 36.99 -7.61
N GLY A 172 -10.28 36.22 -7.48
CA GLY A 172 -11.40 36.21 -8.41
C GLY A 172 -11.10 35.39 -9.66
N ASN A 173 -12.15 34.95 -10.37
CA ASN A 173 -11.98 34.35 -11.70
C ASN A 173 -11.62 35.48 -12.67
N LYS A 174 -10.44 35.42 -13.32
CA LYS A 174 -10.18 36.26 -14.50
C LYS A 174 -11.33 36.00 -15.49
N LYS A 175 -12.06 37.06 -15.83
CA LYS A 175 -13.03 37.06 -16.93
C LYS A 175 -12.33 36.76 -18.25
#